data_AF-A0A3R9QCU7-F1
#
_entry.id   AF-A0A3R9QCU7-F1
#
_cell.length_a   1.000
_cell.length_b   1.000
_cell.length_c   1.000
_cell.angle_alpha   90.00
_cell.angle_beta   90.00
_cell.angle_gamma   90.00
#
_symmetry.space_group_name_H-M   'P 1'
#
loop_
_entity.id
_entity.type
_entity.pdbx_description
1 polymer ?
#
loop_
_entity_poly.entity_id
_entity_poly.type
_entity_poly.pdbx_seq_one_letter_code
_entity_poly.pdbx_strand_id
1 'polypeptide(L)'
;MKKILFGLIAMVAPTVLYEILLELFTTLGVQDKPTISILIVIFYTILALVLTILVYENVDSDKKLITTLMDLLTGGIIFLVVYQSWPTIFYIVAACAIVMFWHRRAIK
;
A
#
# COMPACT_ATOMS: atom_id res chain seq x y z
N MET A 1 -3.34 21.02 -2.81
CA MET A 1 -3.59 20.12 -3.97
C MET A 1 -2.74 18.85 -3.93
N LYS A 2 -1.41 18.94 -3.77
CA LYS A 2 -0.52 17.76 -3.74
C LYS A 2 -0.89 16.70 -2.70
N LYS A 3 -1.24 17.11 -1.47
CA LYS A 3 -1.71 16.19 -0.40
C LYS A 3 -2.92 15.37 -0.81
N ILE A 4 -3.94 16.01 -1.39
CA ILE A 4 -5.17 15.32 -1.84
C ILE A 4 -4.83 14.32 -2.94
N LEU A 5 -3.96 14.71 -3.87
CA LEU A 5 -3.51 13.81 -4.95
C LEU A 5 -2.79 12.57 -4.39
N PHE A 6 -1.85 12.74 -3.45
CA PHE A 6 -1.12 11.61 -2.88
C PHE A 6 -1.99 10.71 -2.01
N GLY A 7 -2.93 11.26 -1.24
CA GLY A 7 -3.92 10.47 -0.51
C GLY A 7 -4.78 9.64 -1.46
N LEU A 8 -5.25 10.24 -2.56
CA LEU A 8 -6.06 9.55 -3.57
C LEU A 8 -5.27 8.44 -4.29
N ILE A 9 -3.99 8.68 -4.59
CA ILE A 9 -3.07 7.65 -5.10
C ILE A 9 -2.93 6.51 -4.08
N ALA A 10 -2.74 6.81 -2.80
CA ALA A 10 -2.62 5.78 -1.77
C ALA A 10 -3.90 4.94 -1.61
N MET A 11 -5.07 5.53 -1.86
CA MET A 11 -6.34 4.81 -1.82
C MET A 11 -6.56 3.88 -3.02
N VAL A 12 -6.14 4.31 -4.22
CA VAL A 12 -6.45 3.59 -5.47
C VAL A 12 -5.34 2.63 -5.90
N ALA A 13 -4.07 3.00 -5.70
CA ALA A 13 -2.92 2.25 -6.20
C ALA A 13 -2.88 0.78 -5.75
N PRO A 14 -3.22 0.42 -4.49
CA PRO A 14 -3.23 -0.97 -4.07
C PRO A 14 -4.19 -1.84 -4.89
N THR A 15 -5.32 -1.31 -5.33
CA THR A 15 -6.32 -2.09 -6.07
C THR A 15 -5.93 -2.21 -7.55
N VAL A 16 -5.49 -1.11 -8.16
CA VAL A 16 -5.13 -1.06 -9.58
C VAL A 16 -3.86 -1.85 -9.87
N LEU A 17 -2.85 -1.75 -9.00
CA LEU A 17 -1.58 -2.46 -9.20
C LEU A 17 -1.74 -3.98 -9.05
N TYR A 18 -2.76 -4.46 -8.33
CA TYR A 18 -2.99 -5.89 -8.18
C TYR A 18 -3.32 -6.56 -9.51
N GLU A 19 -4.27 -6.00 -10.25
CA GLU A 19 -4.66 -6.45 -11.58
C GLU A 19 -3.48 -6.44 -12.54
N ILE A 20 -2.74 -5.32 -12.56
CA ILE A 20 -1.56 -5.17 -13.43
C ILE A 20 -0.50 -6.23 -13.10
N LEU A 21 -0.24 -6.49 -11.82
CA LEU A 21 0.75 -7.49 -11.40
C LEU A 21 0.30 -8.91 -11.75
N LEU A 22 -0.99 -9.23 -11.57
CA LEU A 22 -1.53 -10.53 -11.96
C LEU A 22 -1.38 -10.77 -13.46
N GLU A 23 -1.72 -9.78 -14.28
CA GLU A 23 -1.55 -9.85 -15.73
C GLU A 23 -0.06 -9.95 -16.12
N LEU A 24 0.81 -9.19 -15.47
CA LEU A 24 2.24 -9.24 -15.71
C LEU A 24 2.84 -10.62 -15.38
N PHE A 25 2.52 -11.19 -14.22
CA PHE A 25 3.08 -12.49 -13.84
C PHE A 25 2.57 -13.63 -14.73
N THR A 26 1.29 -13.57 -15.12
CA THR A 26 0.70 -14.56 -16.04
C THR A 26 1.31 -14.47 -17.44
N THR A 27 1.54 -13.27 -17.98
CA THR A 27 2.21 -13.06 -19.27
C THR A 27 3.69 -13.47 -19.26
N LEU A 28 4.36 -13.38 -18.11
CA LEU A 28 5.73 -13.89 -17.92
C LEU A 28 5.79 -15.41 -17.68
N GLY A 29 4.66 -16.11 -17.71
CA GLY A 29 4.58 -17.57 -17.58
C GLY A 29 4.58 -18.08 -16.13
N VAL A 30 4.47 -17.20 -15.14
CA VAL A 30 4.28 -17.60 -13.73
C VAL A 30 2.79 -17.89 -13.52
N GLN A 31 2.45 -19.16 -13.35
CA GLN A 31 1.05 -19.60 -13.20
C GLN A 31 0.74 -20.21 -11.84
N ASP A 32 1.76 -20.46 -11.02
CA ASP A 32 1.57 -21.06 -9.72
C ASP A 32 1.12 -20.00 -8.69
N LYS A 33 -0.07 -20.22 -8.12
CA LYS A 33 -0.69 -19.29 -7.17
C LYS A 33 0.20 -18.94 -5.97
N PRO A 34 0.98 -19.87 -5.37
CA PRO A 34 1.87 -19.56 -4.26
C PRO A 34 2.97 -18.56 -4.63
N THR A 35 3.70 -18.78 -5.73
CA THR A 35 4.77 -17.87 -6.16
C THR A 35 4.22 -16.50 -6.52
N ILE A 36 3.11 -16.44 -7.28
CA ILE A 36 2.44 -15.16 -7.59
C ILE A 36 2.13 -14.40 -6.30
N SER A 37 1.55 -15.08 -5.30
CA SER A 37 1.17 -14.42 -4.05
C SER A 37 2.38 -13.90 -3.27
N ILE A 38 3.50 -14.64 -3.25
CA ILE A 38 4.75 -14.20 -2.61
C ILE A 38 5.32 -12.98 -3.34
N LEU A 39 5.37 -13.00 -4.67
CA LEU A 39 5.86 -11.88 -5.47
C LEU A 39 5.02 -10.61 -5.25
N ILE A 40 3.70 -10.78 -5.21
CA ILE A 40 2.77 -9.70 -4.86
C ILE A 40 3.11 -9.16 -3.47
N VAL A 41 3.24 -10.00 -2.44
CA VAL A 41 3.56 -9.53 -1.09
C VAL A 41 4.86 -8.73 -1.00
N ILE A 42 5.91 -9.15 -1.71
CA ILE A 42 7.17 -8.40 -1.78
C ILE A 42 6.92 -7.02 -2.40
N PHE A 43 6.19 -6.97 -3.51
CA PHE A 43 5.85 -5.71 -4.17
C PHE A 43 5.02 -4.80 -3.26
N TYR A 44 4.00 -5.33 -2.58
CA TYR A 44 3.13 -4.55 -1.71
C TYR A 44 3.84 -4.03 -0.45
N THR A 45 4.89 -4.71 0.01
CA THR A 45 5.77 -4.18 1.07
C THR A 45 6.47 -2.91 0.59
N ILE A 46 7.04 -2.94 -0.62
CA ILE A 46 7.71 -1.79 -1.23
C ILE A 46 6.70 -0.67 -1.50
N LEU A 47 5.52 -1.00 -2.04
CA LEU A 47 4.45 -0.06 -2.30
C LEU A 47 4.01 0.65 -1.01
N ALA A 48 3.79 -0.08 0.07
CA ALA A 48 3.42 0.48 1.36
C ALA A 48 4.49 1.47 1.88
N LEU A 49 5.77 1.16 1.72
CA LEU A 49 6.88 2.07 2.05
C LEU A 49 6.84 3.34 1.19
N VAL A 50 6.75 3.21 -0.13
CA VAL A 50 6.72 4.35 -1.05
C VAL A 50 5.52 5.25 -0.77
N LEU A 51 4.33 4.68 -0.61
CA LEU A 51 3.12 5.44 -0.30
C LEU A 51 3.20 6.10 1.07
N THR A 52 3.77 5.44 2.06
CA THR A 52 4.01 6.04 3.38
C THR A 52 4.87 7.29 3.23
N ILE A 53 6.02 7.20 2.56
CA ILE A 53 6.92 8.35 2.38
C ILE A 53 6.21 9.47 1.61
N LEU A 54 5.56 9.14 0.49
CA LEU A 54 4.87 10.12 -0.35
C LEU A 54 3.76 10.85 0.39
N VAL A 55 2.90 10.14 1.11
CA VAL A 55 1.80 10.76 1.85
C VAL A 55 2.35 11.50 3.07
N TYR A 56 3.12 10.82 3.92
CA TYR A 56 3.57 11.33 5.21
C TYR A 56 4.41 12.61 5.09
N GLU A 57 5.34 12.66 4.14
CA GLU A 57 6.18 13.85 3.94
C GLU A 57 5.43 15.04 3.35
N ASN A 58 4.25 14.81 2.73
CA ASN A 58 3.42 15.84 2.13
C ASN A 58 2.19 16.20 2.97
N VAL A 59 2.09 15.73 4.21
CA VAL A 59 1.06 16.17 5.17
C VAL A 59 1.58 17.35 6.00
N ASP A 60 1.15 18.57 5.67
CA ASP A 60 1.49 19.77 6.44
C ASP A 60 0.62 19.93 7.71
N SER A 61 0.68 18.96 8.63
CA SER A 61 -0.01 19.06 9.92
C SER A 61 0.60 18.11 10.95
N ASP A 62 0.44 18.42 12.23
CA ASP A 62 0.84 17.56 13.36
C ASP A 62 0.17 16.17 13.33
N LYS A 63 -0.89 16.02 12.54
CA LYS A 63 -1.65 14.77 12.34
C LYS A 63 -1.08 13.88 11.22
N LYS A 64 0.23 13.97 10.91
CA LYS A 64 0.89 13.17 9.85
C LYS A 64 0.61 11.68 9.98
N LEU A 65 0.79 11.13 11.19
CA LEU A 65 0.56 9.72 11.50
C LEU A 65 -0.85 9.28 11.14
N ILE A 66 -1.85 9.93 11.74
CA ILE A 66 -3.26 9.55 11.61
C ILE A 66 -3.71 9.71 10.15
N THR A 67 -3.35 10.83 9.50
CA THR A 67 -3.73 11.07 8.11
C THR A 67 -3.15 9.99 7.18
N THR A 68 -1.86 9.69 7.32
CA THR A 68 -1.19 8.67 6.49
C THR A 68 -1.78 7.28 6.73
N LEU A 69 -2.05 6.92 7.99
CA LEU A 69 -2.71 5.66 8.32
C LEU A 69 -4.09 5.58 7.67
N MET A 70 -4.90 6.63 7.77
CA MET A 70 -6.25 6.64 7.18
C MET A 70 -6.20 6.49 5.66
N ASP A 71 -5.29 7.17 4.97
CA ASP A 71 -5.18 7.08 3.51
C ASP A 71 -4.78 5.66 3.07
N LEU A 72 -3.74 5.08 3.68
CA LEU A 72 -3.27 3.72 3.34
C LEU A 72 -4.25 2.63 3.77
N LEU A 73 -4.89 2.77 4.94
CA LEU A 73 -5.91 1.82 5.41
C LEU A 73 -7.16 1.87 4.54
N THR A 74 -7.58 3.06 4.11
CA THR A 74 -8.69 3.19 3.16
C THR A 74 -8.38 2.44 1.88
N GLY A 75 -7.16 2.63 1.33
CA GLY A 75 -6.73 1.87 0.16
C GLY A 75 -6.66 0.35 0.39
N GLY A 76 -6.18 -0.08 1.55
CA GLY A 76 -6.14 -1.49 1.93
C GLY A 76 -7.53 -2.11 2.10
N ILE A 77 -8.48 -1.38 2.66
CA ILE A 77 -9.88 -1.83 2.81
C ILE A 77 -10.55 -1.93 1.45
N ILE A 78 -10.40 -0.94 0.57
CA ILE A 78 -10.91 -1.01 -0.81
C ILE A 78 -10.34 -2.24 -1.50
N PHE A 79 -9.02 -2.43 -1.41
CA PHE A 79 -8.32 -3.56 -2.00
C PHE A 79 -8.84 -4.91 -1.47
N LEU A 80 -9.05 -5.02 -0.15
CA LEU A 80 -9.62 -6.21 0.49
C LEU A 80 -11.06 -6.50 0.02
N VAL A 81 -11.90 -5.48 -0.10
CA VAL A 81 -13.29 -5.63 -0.55
C VAL A 81 -13.34 -6.13 -2.00
N VAL A 82 -12.46 -5.63 -2.87
CA VAL A 82 -12.45 -5.98 -4.30
C VAL A 82 -11.96 -7.41 -4.55
N TYR A 83 -10.85 -7.85 -3.92
CA TYR A 83 -10.22 -9.13 -4.29
C TYR A 83 -10.26 -10.22 -3.21
N GLN A 84 -10.64 -9.91 -1.97
CA GLN A 84 -10.76 -10.87 -0.87
C GLN A 84 -9.58 -11.86 -0.76
N SER A 85 -8.35 -11.37 -0.92
CA SER A 85 -7.15 -12.19 -1.02
C SER A 85 -6.20 -11.97 0.15
N TRP A 86 -5.44 -13.00 0.55
CA TRP A 86 -4.51 -12.87 1.67
C TRP A 86 -3.40 -11.78 1.48
N PRO A 87 -2.92 -11.46 0.25
CA PRO A 87 -2.00 -10.34 0.06
C PRO A 87 -2.59 -8.98 0.44
N THR A 88 -3.92 -8.82 0.40
CA THR A 88 -4.56 -7.56 0.83
C THR A 88 -4.48 -7.41 2.35
N ILE A 89 -4.68 -8.51 3.09
CA ILE A 89 -4.53 -8.55 4.56
C ILE A 89 -3.08 -8.23 4.91
N PHE A 90 -2.13 -8.85 4.21
CA PHE A 90 -0.71 -8.56 4.39
C PHE A 90 -0.40 -7.08 4.15
N TYR A 91 -0.92 -6.47 3.07
CA TYR A 91 -0.70 -5.06 2.77
C TYR A 91 -1.16 -4.15 3.92
N ILE A 92 -2.33 -4.40 4.50
CA ILE A 92 -2.85 -3.61 5.63
C ILE A 92 -1.89 -3.68 6.83
N VAL A 93 -1.43 -4.89 7.18
CA VAL A 93 -0.48 -5.09 8.29
C VAL A 93 0.85 -4.40 8.01
N ALA A 94 1.39 -4.56 6.79
CA ALA A 94 2.63 -3.94 6.37
C ALA A 94 2.53 -2.41 6.39
N ALA A 95 1.44 -1.84 5.87
CA ALA A 95 1.17 -0.41 5.90
C ALA A 95 1.16 0.13 7.34
N CYS A 96 0.43 -0.51 8.26
CA CYS A 96 0.44 -0.13 9.67
C CYS A 96 1.86 -0.12 10.27
N ALA A 97 2.60 -1.22 10.09
CA ALA A 97 3.95 -1.36 10.64
C ALA A 97 4.91 -0.29 10.08
N ILE A 98 4.87 -0.07 8.77
CA ILE A 98 5.74 0.87 8.07
C ILE A 98 5.41 2.32 8.46
N VAL A 99 4.13 2.69 8.52
CA VAL A 99 3.73 4.05 8.92
C VAL A 99 4.15 4.33 10.36
N MET A 100 3.95 3.38 11.29
CA MET A 100 4.40 3.52 12.68
C MET A 100 5.93 3.65 12.77
N PHE A 101 6.67 2.82 12.02
CA PHE A 101 8.13 2.88 11.96
C PHE A 101 8.61 4.24 11.42
N TRP A 102 8.01 4.71 10.32
CA TRP A 102 8.38 5.98 9.70
C TRP A 102 8.09 7.17 10.62
N HIS A 103 6.93 7.18 11.28
CA HIS A 103 6.59 8.19 12.27
C HIS A 103 7.60 8.25 13.41
N ARG A 104 7.99 7.09 13.96
CA ARG A 104 9.01 7.01 15.01
C ARG A 104 10.37 7.54 14.55
N ARG A 105 10.74 7.31 13.28
CA ARG A 105 11.95 7.86 12.68
C ARG A 105 11.88 9.39 12.56
N ALA A 106 10.72 9.93 12.17
CA ALA A 106 10.54 11.36 11.90
C ALA A 106 10.48 12.25 13.17
N ILE A 107 10.19 11.68 14.34
CA ILE A 107 10.17 12.43 15.62
C ILE A 107 11.54 12.42 16.32
N LYS A 108 12.44 11.52 15.91
CA LYS A 108 13.82 11.50 16.40
C LYS A 108 14.67 12.53 15.65
#